data_AF-A0A8T6FKL0-F1
#
_entry.id   AF-A0A8T6FKL0-F1
#
_cell.length_a   1.000
_cell.length_b   1.000
_cell.length_c   1.000
_cell.angle_alpha   90.00
_cell.angle_beta   90.00
_cell.angle_gamma   90.00
#
_symmetry.space_group_name_H-M   'P 1'
#
loop_
_entity.id
_entity.type
_entity.pdbx_description
1 polymer ?
#
loop_
_entity_poly.entity_id
_entity_poly.type
_entity_poly.pdbx_seq_one_letter_code
_entity_poly.pdbx_strand_id
1 'polypeptide(L)'
;MFRASLTLRVFDHSDGITPYYLLALLSSRAVQDQTASLTFYDTTLPTIGDRWRELRLPVHMDAGERQQMSDRVRAVIELKWAAQNDIDDLRQRIGEIVT
;
A
#
# COMPACT_ATOMS: atom_id res chain seq x y z
N MET A 1 17.29 10.62 -13.64
CA MET A 1 15.87 10.21 -13.62
C MET A 1 15.26 10.63 -12.29
N PHE A 2 14.37 11.62 -12.27
CA PHE A 2 13.71 12.05 -11.04
C PHE A 2 12.57 11.07 -10.71
N ARG A 3 12.61 10.44 -9.53
CA ARG A 3 11.50 9.64 -9.00
C ARG A 3 10.78 10.50 -7.97
N ALA A 4 9.55 10.92 -8.28
CA ALA A 4 8.68 11.53 -7.29
C ALA A 4 8.07 10.42 -6.42
N SER A 5 8.12 10.57 -5.09
CA SER A 5 7.47 9.68 -4.14
C SER A 5 6.31 10.41 -3.46
N LEU A 6 5.15 9.74 -3.42
CA LEU A 6 3.99 10.18 -2.64
C LEU A 6 3.99 9.41 -1.33
N THR A 7 3.98 10.12 -0.20
CA THR A 7 3.81 9.51 1.13
C THR A 7 2.42 9.83 1.65
N LEU A 8 1.63 8.80 1.93
CA LEU A 8 0.32 8.92 2.57
C LEU A 8 0.45 8.50 4.03
N ARG A 9 -0.08 9.31 4.94
CA ARG A 9 -0.10 9.03 6.38
C ARG A 9 -1.52 9.12 6.89
N VAL A 10 -1.93 8.09 7.63
CA VAL A 10 -3.18 8.10 8.39
C VAL A 10 -2.89 8.79 9.72
N PHE A 11 -3.66 9.82 10.03
CA PHE A 11 -3.66 10.47 11.34
C PHE A 11 -4.77 9.86 12.19
N ASP A 12 -4.55 9.82 13.51
CA ASP A 12 -5.49 9.23 14.46
C ASP A 12 -6.72 10.13 14.57
N HIS A 13 -7.70 9.82 13.73
CA HIS A 13 -8.99 10.50 13.65
C HIS A 13 -10.09 9.46 13.82
N SER A 14 -11.19 9.87 14.43
CA SER A 14 -12.34 9.06 14.88
C SER A 14 -13.05 8.23 13.79
N ASP A 15 -12.61 8.31 12.54
CA ASP A 15 -13.31 7.74 11.38
C ASP A 15 -13.03 6.23 11.20
N GLY A 16 -12.09 5.68 11.98
CA GLY A 16 -11.76 4.24 11.95
C GLY A 16 -11.03 3.82 10.68
N ILE A 17 -10.32 4.74 10.03
CA ILE A 17 -9.37 4.42 8.96
C ILE A 17 -8.04 4.11 9.63
N THR A 18 -7.58 2.87 9.52
CA THR A 18 -6.23 2.48 9.97
C THR A 18 -5.24 2.50 8.79
N PRO A 19 -3.92 2.53 9.04
CA PRO A 19 -2.93 2.38 7.97
C PRO A 19 -3.10 1.10 7.14
N TYR A 20 -3.44 -0.02 7.80
CA TYR A 20 -3.67 -1.30 7.12
C TYR A 20 -4.96 -1.30 6.31
N TYR A 21 -6.01 -0.62 6.81
CA TYR A 21 -7.24 -0.45 6.05
C TYR A 21 -7.02 0.44 4.82
N LEU A 22 -6.28 1.55 4.95
CA LEU A 22 -5.89 2.37 3.81
C LEU A 22 -5.10 1.56 2.78
N LEU A 23 -4.17 0.71 3.23
CA LEU A 23 -3.44 -0.20 2.33
C LEU A 23 -4.39 -1.16 1.61
N ALA A 24 -5.42 -1.67 2.29
CA ALA A 24 -6.45 -2.51 1.68
C ALA A 24 -7.21 -1.76 0.56
N LEU A 25 -7.63 -0.53 0.83
CA LEU A 25 -8.34 0.32 -0.13
C LEU A 25 -7.49 0.62 -1.37
N LEU A 26 -6.22 1.00 -1.17
CA LEU A 26 -5.26 1.26 -2.25
C LEU A 26 -4.92 0.00 -3.07
N SER A 27 -5.07 -1.18 -2.46
CA SER A 27 -4.85 -2.47 -3.14
C SER A 27 -6.07 -2.97 -3.90
N SER A 28 -7.22 -2.31 -3.77
CA SER A 28 -8.43 -2.70 -4.49
C SER A 28 -8.29 -2.44 -5.99
N ARG A 29 -8.90 -3.31 -6.81
CA ARG A 29 -8.84 -3.19 -8.28
C ARG A 29 -9.30 -1.82 -8.78
N ALA A 30 -10.41 -1.32 -8.25
CA ALA A 30 -10.96 -0.02 -8.64
C ALA A 30 -10.01 1.15 -8.36
N VAL A 31 -9.23 1.11 -7.28
CA VAL A 31 -8.27 2.17 -6.93
C VAL A 31 -6.97 2.03 -7.72
N GLN A 32 -6.54 0.80 -8.01
CA GLN A 32 -5.41 0.52 -8.90
C GLN A 32 -5.68 0.99 -10.34
N ASP A 33 -6.87 0.71 -10.89
CA ASP A 33 -7.25 1.15 -12.24
C ASP A 33 -7.33 2.69 -12.33
N GLN A 34 -7.87 3.35 -11.29
CA GLN A 34 -7.83 4.81 -11.19
C GLN A 34 -6.37 5.31 -11.19
N THR A 35 -5.51 4.76 -10.34
CA THR A 35 -4.09 5.18 -10.25
C THR A 35 -3.36 5.03 -11.58
N ALA A 36 -3.61 3.94 -12.31
CA ALA A 36 -3.06 3.71 -13.65
C ALA A 36 -3.54 4.78 -14.65
N SER A 37 -4.83 5.11 -14.65
CA SER A 37 -5.39 6.17 -15.53
C SER A 37 -4.93 7.59 -15.16
N LEU A 38 -4.54 7.81 -13.90
CA LEU A 38 -4.00 9.09 -13.43
C LEU A 38 -2.51 9.27 -13.77
N THR A 39 -1.81 8.18 -14.12
CA THR A 39 -0.40 8.23 -14.52
C THR A 39 -0.29 8.52 -16.02
N PHE A 40 0.32 9.65 -16.40
CA PHE A 40 0.61 9.94 -17.80
C PHE A 40 1.81 9.13 -18.27
N TYR A 41 1.76 8.61 -19.50
CA TYR A 41 2.88 7.94 -20.16
C TYR A 41 3.49 8.80 -21.27
N ASP A 42 3.08 10.06 -21.36
CA ASP A 42 3.61 10.95 -22.39
C ASP A 42 5.11 11.18 -22.17
N THR A 43 5.83 11.45 -23.26
CA THR A 43 7.31 11.32 -23.40
C THR A 43 8.18 12.13 -22.41
N THR A 44 7.57 12.85 -21.48
CA THR A 44 8.21 13.61 -20.40
C THR A 44 7.64 13.21 -19.03
N LEU A 45 8.27 12.21 -18.42
CA LEU A 45 8.12 11.74 -17.02
C LEU A 45 6.75 11.12 -16.63
N PRO A 46 6.70 9.81 -16.34
CA PRO A 46 5.49 9.16 -15.86
C PRO A 46 5.23 9.51 -14.39
N THR A 47 4.43 10.55 -14.16
CA THR A 47 4.16 11.05 -12.79
C THR A 47 2.67 11.29 -12.57
N ILE A 48 2.25 11.14 -11.31
CA ILE A 48 0.87 11.34 -10.87
C ILE A 48 0.58 12.81 -10.50
N GLY A 49 1.60 13.66 -10.37
CA GLY A 49 1.46 15.07 -10.01
C GLY A 49 0.61 15.28 -8.74
N ASP A 50 -0.26 16.29 -8.74
CA ASP A 50 -1.28 16.49 -7.69
C ASP A 50 -2.57 15.68 -7.93
N ARG A 51 -2.67 14.93 -9.04
CA ARG A 51 -3.89 14.21 -9.44
C ARG A 51 -4.24 13.06 -8.48
N TRP A 52 -3.30 12.62 -7.65
CA TRP A 52 -3.58 11.65 -6.57
C TRP A 52 -4.70 12.13 -5.63
N ARG A 53 -4.93 13.45 -5.53
CA ARG A 53 -6.03 14.04 -4.75
C ARG A 53 -7.42 13.74 -5.31
N GLU A 54 -7.51 13.37 -6.59
CA GLU A 54 -8.77 13.00 -7.26
C GLU A 54 -9.17 11.55 -7.00
N LEU A 55 -8.27 10.74 -6.43
CA LEU A 55 -8.48 9.32 -6.16
C LEU A 55 -9.70 9.10 -5.25
N ARG A 56 -10.65 8.28 -5.69
CA ARG A 56 -11.81 7.89 -4.89
C ARG A 56 -11.55 6.56 -4.20
N LEU A 57 -11.60 6.57 -2.87
CA LEU A 57 -11.44 5.38 -2.04
C LEU A 57 -12.80 4.77 -1.68
N PRO A 58 -13.00 3.46 -1.86
CA PRO A 58 -14.25 2.76 -1.54
C PRO A 58 -14.33 2.46 -0.02
N VAL A 59 -14.51 3.50 0.80
CA VAL A 59 -14.58 3.35 2.27
C VAL A 59 -15.90 2.68 2.66
N HIS A 60 -15.82 1.56 3.40
CA HIS A 60 -17.00 0.87 3.93
C HIS A 60 -17.66 1.68 5.03
N MET A 61 -19.00 1.74 5.05
CA MET A 61 -19.76 2.46 6.07
C MET A 61 -19.71 1.77 7.44
N ASP A 62 -19.66 0.43 7.46
CA ASP A 62 -19.61 -0.36 8.68
C ASP A 62 -18.21 -0.37 9.29
N ALA A 63 -18.09 0.06 10.56
CA ALA A 63 -16.81 0.14 11.26
C ALA A 63 -16.21 -1.24 11.60
N GLY A 64 -17.06 -2.26 11.81
CA GLY A 64 -16.62 -3.63 12.05
C GLY A 64 -15.96 -4.24 10.82
N GLU A 65 -16.52 -4.00 9.62
CA GLU A 65 -15.93 -4.40 8.34
C GLU A 65 -14.59 -3.69 8.10
N ARG A 66 -14.50 -2.38 8.37
CA ARG A 66 -13.22 -1.65 8.28
C ARG A 66 -12.15 -2.28 9.17
N GLN A 67 -12.51 -2.59 10.42
CA GLN A 67 -11.61 -3.21 11.38
C GLN A 67 -11.21 -4.63 10.97
N GLN A 68 -12.17 -5.46 10.53
CA GLN A 68 -11.90 -6.82 10.08
C GLN A 68 -10.91 -6.83 8.90
N MET A 69 -11.12 -5.96 7.91
CA MET A 69 -10.21 -5.83 6.77
C MET A 69 -8.82 -5.33 7.22
N SER A 70 -8.77 -4.34 8.11
CA SER A 70 -7.54 -3.85 8.71
C SER A 70 -6.73 -4.99 9.33
N ASP A 71 -7.37 -5.81 10.17
CA ASP A 71 -6.69 -6.88 10.91
C ASP A 71 -6.20 -8.00 9.99
N ARG A 72 -6.98 -8.35 8.97
CA ARG A 72 -6.56 -9.30 7.94
C ARG A 72 -5.32 -8.81 7.18
N VAL A 73 -5.33 -7.56 6.74
CA VAL A 73 -4.18 -6.99 6.02
C VAL A 73 -2.96 -6.87 6.94
N ARG A 74 -3.16 -6.47 8.20
CA ARG A 74 -2.08 -6.45 9.20
C ARG A 74 -1.41 -7.82 9.32
N ALA A 75 -2.20 -8.87 9.55
CA ALA A 75 -1.68 -10.23 9.71
C ALA A 75 -0.86 -10.68 8.49
N VAL A 76 -1.35 -10.42 7.27
CA VAL A 76 -0.62 -10.76 6.04
C VAL A 76 0.70 -10.00 5.90
N ILE A 77 0.71 -8.70 6.23
CA ILE A 77 1.92 -7.89 6.15
C ILE A 77 2.95 -8.32 7.20
N GLU A 78 2.51 -8.61 8.43
CA GLU A 78 3.39 -9.11 9.50
C GLU A 78 3.98 -10.48 9.14
N LEU A 79 3.18 -11.40 8.59
CA LEU A 79 3.67 -12.69 8.09
C LEU A 79 4.71 -12.52 6.98
N LYS A 80 4.47 -11.59 6.05
CA LYS A 80 5.43 -11.28 4.98
C LYS A 80 6.76 -10.79 5.56
N TRP A 81 6.72 -9.90 6.56
CA TRP A 81 7.94 -9.39 7.19
C TRP A 81 8.69 -10.47 7.98
N ALA A 82 7.96 -11.34 8.69
CA ALA A 82 8.57 -12.48 9.36
C ALA A 82 9.32 -13.38 8.37
N ALA A 83 8.67 -13.76 7.26
CA ALA A 83 9.30 -14.57 6.22
C ALA A 83 10.51 -13.88 5.57
N GLN A 84 10.45 -12.56 5.37
CA GLN A 84 11.58 -11.80 4.84
C GLN A 84 12.77 -11.78 5.80
N ASN A 85 12.50 -11.59 7.11
CA ASN A 85 13.54 -11.64 8.13
C ASN A 85 14.18 -13.03 8.20
N ASP A 86 13.39 -14.11 8.12
CA ASP A 86 13.93 -15.47 8.09
C ASP A 86 14.86 -15.70 6.88
N ILE A 87 14.50 -15.17 5.71
CA ILE A 87 15.35 -15.22 4.51
C ILE A 87 16.66 -14.45 4.74
N ASP A 88 16.58 -13.27 5.35
CA ASP A 88 17.76 -12.43 5.60
C ASP A 88 18.69 -13.04 6.67
N ASP A 89 18.13 -13.67 7.71
CA ASP A 89 18.88 -14.45 8.69
C ASP A 89 19.59 -15.65 8.07
N LEU A 90 18.92 -16.36 7.15
CA LEU A 90 19.53 -17.45 6.40
C LEU A 90 20.70 -16.94 5.55
N ARG A 91 20.53 -15.85 4.81
CA ARG A 91 21.61 -15.23 4.01
C ARG A 91 22.85 -14.91 4.84
N GLN A 92 22.67 -14.41 6.06
CA GLN A 92 23.79 -14.11 6.95
C GLN A 92 24.52 -15.39 7.43
N ARG A 93 23.80 -16.50 7.58
CA ARG A 93 24.34 -17.78 8.08
C ARG A 93 25.04 -18.62 7.01
N ILE A 94 24.56 -18.57 5.76
CA ILE A 94 25.06 -19.45 4.68
C ILE A 94 25.76 -18.72 3.52
N GLY A 95 25.78 -17.38 3.50
CA GLY A 95 26.23 -16.57 2.36
C GLY A 95 25.06 -16.16 1.44
N GLU A 96 25.33 -15.41 0.37
CA GLU A 96 24.27 -14.92 -0.53
C GLU A 96 23.45 -16.07 -1.14
N ILE A 97 22.15 -16.09 -0.83
CA ILE A 97 21.17 -16.97 -1.47
C ILE A 97 20.65 -16.28 -2.73
N VAL A 98 21.02 -16.83 -3.89
CA VAL A 98 20.42 -16.50 -5.19
C VAL A 98 19.23 -17.42 -5.44
N THR A 99 18.03 -16.83 -5.50
CA THR A 99 16.78 -17.45 -5.98
C THR A 99 16.06 -16.45 -6.85
#